data_AF-A0A178MI15-F1
#
_entry.id   AF-A0A178MI15-F1
#
_cell.length_a   1.000
_cell.length_b   1.000
_cell.length_c   1.000
_cell.angle_alpha   90.00
_cell.angle_beta   90.00
_cell.angle_gamma   90.00
#
_symmetry.space_group_name_H-M   'P 1'
#
loop_
_entity.id
_entity.type
_entity.pdbx_description
1 polymer ?
#
loop_
_entity_poly.entity_id
_entity_poly.type
_entity_poly.pdbx_seq_one_letter_code
_entity_poly.pdbx_strand_id
1 'polypeptide(L)'
;MISTAYAAGAAAAHGPFYMEAHFWVDVAFLLVVALAWKPVSRAIAAGLDARAAKIKSRLDEAHKLREEAQEMLATYQRKQRDAMKEAEEIIAHAKAEAERLAQQAAKDLDAAIKRREQMAMDRIAQAEAQATREVQNLAVDVAIGAAQKVIGESLSPAQTTALVDKAITGLSGKLH
;
A
#
# COMPACT_ATOMS: atom_id res chain seq x y z
N MET A 1 -15.07 -53.51 -105.89
CA MET A 1 -14.07 -52.50 -106.32
C MET A 1 -13.10 -52.33 -105.15
N ILE A 2 -11.98 -53.07 -105.16
CA ILE A 2 -10.61 -52.53 -105.35
C ILE A 2 -10.34 -51.46 -104.28
N SER A 3 -9.53 -51.67 -103.22
CA SER A 3 -8.15 -52.11 -103.32
C SER A 3 -7.63 -52.69 -101.99
N THR A 4 -7.30 -53.97 -102.00
CA THR A 4 -6.27 -54.58 -101.14
C THR A 4 -4.93 -54.33 -101.81
N ALA A 5 -4.16 -53.36 -101.32
CA ALA A 5 -2.83 -53.08 -101.82
C ALA A 5 -1.94 -52.48 -100.72
N TYR A 6 -1.47 -53.32 -99.80
CA TYR A 6 -0.05 -53.40 -99.48
C TYR A 6 0.22 -54.73 -98.77
N ALA A 7 0.84 -55.63 -99.52
CA ALA A 7 1.40 -56.91 -99.13
C ALA A 7 2.27 -56.75 -97.86
N ALA A 8 2.12 -57.61 -96.86
CA ALA A 8 2.89 -58.86 -96.75
C ALA A 8 4.38 -58.66 -97.04
N GLY A 9 5.20 -58.75 -95.99
CA GLY A 9 6.63 -59.00 -96.13
C GLY A 9 7.52 -58.10 -95.29
N ALA A 10 7.55 -58.36 -93.99
CA ALA A 10 8.77 -58.46 -93.19
C ALA A 10 8.30 -59.04 -91.85
N ALA A 11 8.13 -60.36 -91.71
CA ALA A 11 9.24 -61.16 -91.20
C ALA A 11 10.25 -60.24 -90.52
N ALA A 12 10.09 -60.05 -89.21
CA ALA A 12 11.05 -59.37 -88.37
C ALA A 12 12.39 -60.10 -88.51
N ALA A 13 13.10 -59.81 -89.60
CA ALA A 13 14.53 -59.81 -89.59
C ALA A 13 14.85 -58.76 -88.54
N HIS A 14 15.23 -59.23 -87.35
CA HIS A 14 15.87 -58.44 -86.33
C HIS A 14 17.14 -57.86 -86.98
N GLY A 15 16.95 -56.78 -87.75
CA GLY A 15 18.02 -55.86 -88.07
C GLY A 15 18.65 -55.46 -86.74
N PRO A 16 19.96 -55.25 -86.70
CA PRO A 16 20.66 -55.13 -85.45
C PRO A 16 20.00 -54.06 -84.58
N PHE A 17 19.82 -54.37 -83.29
CA PHE A 17 18.99 -53.68 -82.30
C PHE A 17 19.11 -52.14 -82.26
N TYR A 18 20.18 -51.59 -82.81
CA TYR A 18 20.42 -50.14 -82.94
C TYR A 18 19.62 -49.45 -84.07
N MET A 19 18.97 -50.21 -84.96
CA MET A 19 18.12 -49.68 -86.05
C MET A 19 16.64 -49.54 -85.65
N GLU A 20 16.24 -50.09 -84.50
CA GLU A 20 14.88 -49.97 -83.97
C GLU A 20 14.73 -48.63 -83.24
N ALA A 21 13.68 -47.85 -83.57
CA ALA A 21 13.43 -46.53 -82.98
C ALA A 21 13.27 -46.59 -81.44
N HIS A 22 12.75 -47.71 -80.92
CA HIS A 22 12.56 -47.93 -79.49
C HIS A 22 13.89 -47.95 -78.70
N PHE A 23 14.98 -48.47 -79.28
CA PHE A 23 16.30 -48.50 -78.62
C PHE A 23 16.82 -47.09 -78.32
N TRP A 24 16.73 -46.16 -79.27
CA TRP A 24 17.16 -44.78 -79.07
C TRP A 24 16.24 -44.00 -78.12
N VAL A 25 14.95 -44.33 -78.07
CA VAL A 25 14.00 -43.76 -77.08
C VAL A 25 14.37 -44.22 -75.66
N ASP A 26 14.68 -45.50 -75.47
CA ASP A 26 15.08 -46.03 -74.17
C ASP A 26 16.43 -45.46 -73.70
N VAL A 27 17.40 -45.31 -74.63
CA VAL A 27 18.68 -44.66 -74.34
C VAL A 27 18.48 -43.19 -73.94
N ALA A 28 17.64 -42.45 -74.67
CA ALA A 28 17.31 -41.06 -74.31
C ALA A 28 16.57 -40.97 -72.96
N PHE A 29 15.66 -41.89 -72.66
CA PHE A 29 14.95 -41.98 -71.39
C PHE A 29 15.92 -42.23 -70.23
N LEU A 30 16.82 -43.21 -70.36
CA LEU A 30 17.83 -43.50 -69.33
C LEU A 30 18.78 -42.32 -69.12
N LEU A 31 19.17 -41.62 -70.19
CA LEU A 31 20.05 -40.45 -70.11
C LEU A 31 19.35 -39.27 -69.40
N VAL A 32 18.06 -39.04 -69.69
CA VAL A 32 17.25 -38.03 -68.99
C VAL A 32 17.05 -38.40 -67.52
N VAL A 33 16.74 -39.66 -67.21
CA VAL A 33 16.58 -40.14 -65.83
C VAL A 33 17.91 -40.01 -65.07
N ALA A 34 19.04 -40.38 -65.67
CA ALA A 34 20.36 -40.26 -65.05
C ALA A 34 20.72 -38.80 -64.74
N LEU A 35 20.44 -37.88 -65.67
CA LEU A 35 20.64 -36.43 -65.46
C LEU A 35 19.68 -35.84 -64.42
N ALA A 36 18.41 -36.30 -64.40
CA ALA A 36 17.38 -35.79 -63.51
C ALA A 36 17.44 -36.40 -62.08
N TRP A 37 18.06 -37.57 -61.90
CA TRP A 37 18.14 -38.26 -60.61
C TRP A 37 18.78 -37.41 -59.51
N LYS A 38 19.89 -36.74 -59.82
CA LYS A 38 20.64 -35.92 -58.87
C LYS A 38 19.92 -34.63 -58.43
N PRO A 39 19.37 -33.79 -59.34
CA PRO A 39 18.61 -32.61 -58.93
C PRO A 39 17.29 -32.97 -58.23
N VAL A 40 16.57 -34.01 -58.67
CA VAL A 40 15.31 -34.43 -58.04
C VAL A 40 15.55 -34.97 -56.63
N SER A 41 16.53 -35.86 -56.45
CA SER A 41 16.84 -36.39 -55.10
C SER A 41 17.31 -35.29 -54.14
N ARG A 42 18.11 -34.33 -54.64
CA ARG A 42 18.53 -33.16 -53.84
C ARG A 42 17.35 -32.26 -53.46
N ALA A 43 16.41 -31.99 -54.36
CA ALA A 43 15.24 -31.17 -54.09
C ALA A 43 14.32 -31.81 -53.03
N ILE A 44 14.11 -33.12 -53.12
CA ILE A 44 13.33 -33.89 -52.13
C ILE A 44 14.02 -33.84 -50.76
N ALA A 45 15.31 -34.17 -50.69
CA ALA A 45 16.06 -34.13 -49.44
C ALA A 45 16.03 -32.74 -48.79
N ALA A 46 16.28 -31.68 -49.57
CA ALA A 46 16.21 -30.30 -49.09
C ALA A 46 14.81 -29.91 -48.57
N GLY A 47 13.75 -30.39 -49.21
CA GLY A 47 12.38 -30.17 -48.76
C GLY A 47 12.05 -30.87 -47.44
N LEU A 48 12.54 -32.10 -47.25
CA LEU A 48 12.40 -32.83 -45.98
C LEU A 48 13.23 -32.16 -44.88
N ASP A 49 14.47 -31.77 -45.15
CA ASP A 49 15.34 -31.10 -44.19
C ASP A 49 14.75 -29.75 -43.74
N ALA A 50 14.21 -28.96 -44.67
CA ALA A 50 13.53 -27.70 -44.34
C ALA A 50 12.31 -27.93 -43.43
N ARG A 51 11.53 -28.99 -43.68
CA ARG A 51 10.40 -29.35 -42.81
C ARG A 51 10.88 -29.81 -41.45
N ALA A 52 11.89 -30.67 -41.38
CA ALA A 52 12.47 -31.15 -40.13
C ALA A 52 13.02 -30.00 -39.28
N ALA A 53 13.76 -29.06 -39.90
CA ALA A 53 14.27 -27.86 -39.25
C ALA A 53 13.13 -26.98 -38.71
N LYS A 54 12.06 -26.79 -39.48
CA LYS A 54 10.88 -26.01 -39.05
C LYS A 54 10.15 -26.66 -37.89
N ILE A 55 9.98 -27.99 -37.91
CA ILE A 55 9.36 -28.74 -36.81
C ILE A 55 10.23 -28.63 -35.55
N LYS A 56 11.54 -28.84 -35.69
CA LYS A 56 12.50 -28.70 -34.58
C LYS A 56 12.43 -27.32 -33.96
N SER A 57 12.50 -26.25 -34.77
CA SER A 57 12.40 -24.87 -34.29
C SER A 57 11.10 -24.60 -33.53
N ARG A 58 9.95 -25.13 -34.00
CA ARG A 58 8.66 -24.98 -33.30
C ARG A 58 8.61 -25.76 -31.99
N LEU A 59 9.20 -26.95 -31.94
CA LEU A 59 9.30 -27.73 -30.71
C LEU A 59 10.20 -27.01 -29.70
N ASP A 60 11.36 -26.53 -30.12
CA ASP A 60 12.29 -25.79 -29.27
C ASP A 60 11.63 -24.52 -28.70
N GLU A 61 10.88 -23.79 -29.53
CA GLU A 61 10.11 -22.61 -29.10
C GLU A 61 8.99 -22.99 -28.11
N ALA A 62 8.26 -24.07 -28.37
CA ALA A 62 7.22 -24.56 -27.46
C ALA A 62 7.79 -25.02 -26.11
N HIS A 63 8.96 -25.67 -26.12
CA HIS A 63 9.68 -26.06 -24.91
C HIS A 63 10.10 -24.82 -24.11
N LYS A 64 10.73 -23.85 -24.77
CA LYS A 64 11.12 -22.58 -24.14
C LYS A 64 9.92 -21.84 -23.54
N LEU A 65 8.82 -21.74 -24.28
CA LEU A 65 7.61 -21.07 -23.79
C LEU A 65 7.00 -21.80 -22.58
N ARG A 66 7.07 -23.13 -22.56
CA ARG A 66 6.64 -23.93 -21.41
C ARG A 66 7.53 -23.69 -20.19
N GLU A 67 8.83 -23.64 -20.36
CA GLU A 67 9.79 -23.34 -19.28
C GLU A 67 9.55 -21.94 -18.71
N GLU A 68 9.41 -20.93 -19.57
CA GLU A 68 9.10 -19.56 -19.18
C GLU A 68 7.76 -19.46 -18.42
N ALA A 69 6.72 -20.17 -18.89
CA ALA A 69 5.43 -20.22 -18.20
C ALA A 69 5.53 -20.88 -16.82
N GLN A 70 6.34 -21.95 -16.69
CA GLN A 70 6.57 -22.61 -15.40
C GLN A 70 7.36 -21.73 -14.44
N GLU A 71 8.39 -21.04 -14.92
CA GLU A 71 9.16 -20.08 -14.12
C GLU A 71 8.29 -18.91 -13.66
N MET A 72 7.47 -18.37 -14.55
CA MET A 72 6.52 -17.32 -14.25
C MET A 72 5.53 -17.79 -13.18
N LEU A 73 4.90 -18.96 -13.36
CA LEU A 73 3.97 -19.51 -12.37
C LEU A 73 4.61 -19.65 -11.00
N ALA A 74 5.82 -20.23 -10.93
CA ALA A 74 6.55 -20.39 -9.67
C ALA A 74 6.87 -19.03 -9.02
N THR A 75 7.23 -18.03 -9.82
CA THR A 75 7.49 -16.67 -9.35
C THR A 75 6.23 -16.00 -8.81
N TYR A 76 5.09 -16.13 -9.49
CA TYR A 76 3.82 -15.58 -9.03
C TYR A 76 3.32 -16.27 -7.76
N GLN A 77 3.47 -17.59 -7.64
CA GLN A 77 3.14 -18.31 -6.41
C GLN A 77 4.00 -17.87 -5.22
N ARG A 78 5.31 -17.66 -5.43
CA ARG A 78 6.19 -17.08 -4.40
C ARG A 78 5.73 -15.68 -4.02
N LYS A 79 5.53 -14.78 -5.00
CA LYS A 79 5.05 -13.42 -4.77
C LYS A 79 3.71 -13.38 -4.03
N GLN A 80 2.78 -14.27 -4.37
CA GLN A 80 1.49 -14.36 -3.70
C GLN A 80 1.65 -14.74 -2.23
N ARG A 81 2.44 -15.77 -1.94
CA ARG A 81 2.71 -16.19 -0.55
C ARG A 81 3.42 -15.09 0.23
N ASP A 82 4.41 -14.45 -0.37
CA ASP A 82 5.19 -13.41 0.29
C ASP A 82 4.30 -12.17 0.56
N ALA A 83 3.42 -11.79 -0.38
CA ALA A 83 2.42 -10.74 -0.19
C ALA A 83 1.39 -11.09 0.90
N MET A 84 0.98 -12.36 1.01
CA MET A 84 0.10 -12.81 2.11
C MET A 84 0.79 -12.66 3.47
N LYS A 85 2.06 -13.06 3.56
CA LYS A 85 2.86 -12.88 4.79
C LYS A 85 3.04 -11.40 5.14
N GLU A 86 3.38 -10.57 4.16
CA GLU A 86 3.51 -9.13 4.38
C GLU A 86 2.20 -8.50 4.85
N ALA A 87 1.06 -8.91 4.29
CA ALA A 87 -0.25 -8.46 4.74
C ALA A 87 -0.55 -8.90 6.19
N GLU A 88 -0.23 -10.14 6.56
CA GLU A 88 -0.36 -10.64 7.94
C GLU A 88 0.53 -9.86 8.90
N GLU A 89 1.78 -9.57 8.52
CA GLU A 89 2.72 -8.77 9.30
C GLU A 89 2.24 -7.33 9.47
N ILE A 90 1.71 -6.69 8.42
CA ILE A 90 1.10 -5.35 8.49
C ILE A 90 -0.07 -5.35 9.47
N ILE A 91 -0.96 -6.34 9.41
CA ILE A 91 -2.10 -6.43 10.31
C ILE A 91 -1.64 -6.66 11.76
N ALA A 92 -0.66 -7.53 11.98
CA ALA A 92 -0.11 -7.79 13.31
C ALA A 92 0.54 -6.53 13.90
N HIS A 93 1.36 -5.84 13.11
CA HIS A 93 1.99 -4.58 13.51
C HIS A 93 0.95 -3.50 13.81
N ALA A 94 -0.06 -3.34 12.96
CA ALA A 94 -1.14 -2.37 13.17
C ALA A 94 -1.92 -2.64 14.45
N LYS A 95 -2.18 -3.91 14.78
CA LYS A 95 -2.84 -4.29 16.04
C LYS A 95 -1.98 -3.99 17.26
N ALA A 96 -0.71 -4.37 17.23
CA ALA A 96 0.23 -4.09 18.31
C ALA A 96 0.37 -2.58 18.55
N GLU A 97 0.46 -1.80 17.47
CA GLU A 97 0.58 -0.35 17.55
C GLU A 97 -0.71 0.30 18.04
N ALA A 98 -1.89 -0.18 17.61
CA ALA A 98 -3.18 0.28 18.12
C ALA A 98 -3.32 0.00 19.63
N GLU A 99 -2.91 -1.18 20.10
CA GLU A 99 -2.92 -1.51 21.52
C GLU A 99 -1.97 -0.62 22.32
N ARG A 100 -0.76 -0.39 21.81
CA ARG A 100 0.23 0.52 22.42
C ARG A 100 -0.31 1.94 22.52
N LEU A 101 -0.93 2.45 21.45
CA LEU A 101 -1.56 3.78 21.44
C LEU A 101 -2.73 3.85 22.43
N ALA A 102 -3.58 2.82 22.48
CA ALA A 102 -4.71 2.78 23.42
C ALA A 102 -4.23 2.80 24.89
N GLN A 103 -3.20 2.01 25.21
CA GLN A 103 -2.59 2.00 26.55
C GLN A 103 -1.96 3.36 26.90
N GLN A 104 -1.27 3.99 25.95
CA GLN A 104 -0.68 5.31 26.16
C GLN A 104 -1.77 6.39 26.34
N ALA A 105 -2.79 6.39 25.50
CA ALA A 105 -3.91 7.32 25.59
C ALA A 105 -4.67 7.16 26.91
N ALA A 106 -4.85 5.93 27.41
CA ALA A 106 -5.46 5.70 28.72
C ALA A 106 -4.63 6.29 29.87
N LYS A 107 -3.29 6.12 29.83
CA LYS A 107 -2.38 6.73 30.83
C LYS A 107 -2.41 8.26 30.76
N ASP A 108 -2.40 8.82 29.57
CA ASP A 108 -2.43 10.27 29.37
C ASP A 108 -3.76 10.87 29.82
N LEU A 109 -4.86 10.16 29.59
CA LEU A 109 -6.20 10.53 30.05
C LEU A 109 -6.29 10.50 31.58
N ASP A 110 -5.81 9.44 32.23
CA ASP A 110 -5.76 9.36 33.70
C ASP A 110 -4.96 10.51 34.31
N ALA A 111 -3.78 10.79 33.74
CA ALA A 111 -2.96 11.92 34.16
C ALA A 111 -3.67 13.28 33.93
N ALA A 112 -4.39 13.43 32.83
CA ALA A 112 -5.17 14.64 32.54
C ALA A 112 -6.34 14.82 33.49
N ILE A 113 -7.05 13.74 33.85
CA ILE A 113 -8.14 13.76 34.83
C ILE A 113 -7.60 14.18 36.19
N LYS A 114 -6.52 13.55 36.68
CA LYS A 114 -5.88 13.92 37.96
C LYS A 114 -5.47 15.38 38.02
N ARG A 115 -4.88 15.92 36.93
CA ARG A 115 -4.56 17.36 36.84
C ARG A 115 -5.80 18.23 36.91
N ARG A 116 -6.88 17.85 36.22
CA ARG A 116 -8.15 18.59 36.24
C ARG A 116 -8.81 18.55 37.61
N GLU A 117 -8.77 17.41 38.28
CA GLU A 117 -9.25 17.25 39.65
C GLU A 117 -8.48 18.16 40.60
N GLN A 118 -7.14 18.14 40.55
CA GLN A 118 -6.33 19.03 41.38
C GLN A 118 -6.64 20.50 41.12
N MET A 119 -6.74 20.93 39.85
CA MET A 119 -7.11 22.31 39.51
C MET A 119 -8.51 22.69 40.03
N ALA A 120 -9.46 21.75 40.05
CA ALA A 120 -10.79 21.98 40.61
C ALA A 120 -10.73 22.11 42.14
N MET A 121 -9.97 21.26 42.81
CA MET A 121 -9.75 21.32 44.26
C MET A 121 -9.07 22.62 44.67
N ASP A 122 -8.03 23.04 43.93
CA ASP A 122 -7.34 24.31 44.18
C ASP A 122 -8.27 25.51 44.01
N ARG A 123 -9.16 25.48 43.00
CA ARG A 123 -10.19 26.52 42.80
C ARG A 123 -11.21 26.54 43.92
N ILE A 124 -11.66 25.38 44.40
CA ILE A 124 -12.58 25.28 45.53
C ILE A 124 -11.92 25.86 46.77
N ALA A 125 -10.68 25.47 47.10
CA ALA A 125 -9.96 25.99 48.26
C ALA A 125 -9.75 27.52 48.17
N GLN A 126 -9.45 28.04 46.98
CA GLN A 126 -9.36 29.48 46.76
C GLN A 126 -10.71 30.19 46.97
N ALA A 127 -11.80 29.61 46.46
CA ALA A 127 -13.14 30.16 46.62
C ALA A 127 -13.60 30.12 48.10
N GLU A 128 -13.30 29.06 48.84
CA GLU A 128 -13.58 28.95 50.28
C GLU A 128 -12.81 29.99 51.10
N ALA A 129 -11.52 30.17 50.81
CA ALA A 129 -10.70 31.20 51.45
C ALA A 129 -11.20 32.61 51.11
N GLN A 130 -11.69 32.83 49.89
CA GLN A 130 -12.29 34.10 49.49
C GLN A 130 -13.62 34.35 50.22
N ALA A 131 -14.52 33.38 50.23
CA ALA A 131 -15.81 33.47 50.92
C ALA A 131 -15.64 33.70 52.43
N THR A 132 -14.67 33.03 53.07
CA THR A 132 -14.37 33.23 54.50
C THR A 132 -13.91 34.66 54.78
N ARG A 133 -13.08 35.24 53.92
CA ARG A 133 -12.63 36.63 54.03
C ARG A 133 -13.79 37.61 53.81
N GLU A 134 -14.68 37.33 52.86
CA GLU A 134 -15.88 38.15 52.62
C GLU A 134 -16.81 38.17 53.84
N VAL A 135 -17.06 37.01 54.47
CA VAL A 135 -17.86 36.92 55.70
C VAL A 135 -17.21 37.68 56.86
N GLN A 136 -15.89 37.57 57.03
CA GLN A 136 -15.18 38.34 58.07
C GLN A 136 -15.28 39.84 57.83
N ASN A 137 -15.07 40.30 56.59
CA ASN A 137 -15.17 41.71 56.26
C ASN A 137 -16.60 42.23 56.51
N LEU A 138 -17.62 41.48 56.10
CA LEU A 138 -19.02 41.84 56.38
C LEU A 138 -19.30 41.91 57.88
N ALA A 139 -18.79 40.97 58.68
CA ALA A 139 -18.94 40.99 60.13
C ALA A 139 -18.24 42.20 60.77
N VAL A 140 -17.05 42.58 60.28
CA VAL A 140 -16.34 43.79 60.71
C VAL A 140 -17.15 45.04 60.37
N ASP A 141 -17.69 45.14 59.16
CA ASP A 141 -18.50 46.28 58.73
C ASP A 141 -19.77 46.42 59.59
N VAL A 142 -20.46 45.31 59.88
CA VAL A 142 -21.64 45.28 60.76
C VAL A 142 -21.26 45.68 62.19
N ALA A 143 -20.14 45.18 62.72
CA ALA A 143 -19.67 45.52 64.07
C ALA A 143 -19.29 47.01 64.19
N ILE A 144 -18.62 47.57 63.18
CA ILE A 144 -18.30 49.01 63.11
C ILE A 144 -19.59 49.84 63.06
N GLY A 145 -20.55 49.46 62.22
CA GLY A 145 -21.85 50.14 62.12
C GLY A 145 -22.64 50.09 63.43
N ALA A 146 -22.66 48.96 64.12
CA ALA A 146 -23.28 48.82 65.43
C ALA A 146 -22.56 49.66 66.51
N ALA A 147 -21.22 49.66 66.52
CA ALA A 147 -20.44 50.48 67.44
C ALA A 147 -20.69 51.97 67.21
N GLN A 148 -20.73 52.44 65.95
CA GLN A 148 -21.08 53.82 65.61
C GLN A 148 -22.47 54.21 66.12
N LYS A 149 -23.46 53.32 65.98
CA LYS A 149 -24.82 53.55 66.48
C LYS A 149 -24.86 53.64 68.01
N VAL A 150 -24.21 52.71 68.72
CA VAL A 150 -24.14 52.73 70.19
C VAL A 150 -23.42 53.98 70.70
N ILE A 151 -22.29 54.36 70.09
CA ILE A 151 -21.55 55.59 70.40
C ILE A 151 -22.47 56.81 70.19
N GLY A 152 -23.20 56.87 69.07
CA GLY A 152 -24.15 57.95 68.80
C GLY A 152 -25.30 58.05 69.82
N GLU A 153 -25.79 56.93 70.32
CA GLU A 153 -26.87 56.87 71.31
C GLU A 153 -26.40 57.10 72.77
N SER A 154 -25.13 56.82 73.08
CA SER A 154 -24.60 56.83 74.46
C SER A 154 -23.74 58.04 74.83
N LEU A 155 -23.27 58.86 73.87
CA LEU A 155 -22.53 60.08 74.19
C LEU A 155 -23.44 61.20 74.71
N SER A 156 -23.18 61.63 75.94
CA SER A 156 -23.73 62.88 76.46
C SER A 156 -22.85 64.08 76.04
N PRO A 157 -23.40 65.31 75.98
CA PRO A 157 -22.63 66.52 75.61
C PRO A 157 -21.34 66.71 76.42
N ALA A 158 -21.35 66.35 77.70
CA ALA A 158 -20.18 66.43 78.58
C ALA A 158 -19.08 65.43 78.21
N GLN A 159 -19.45 64.21 77.77
CA GLN A 159 -18.49 63.19 77.33
C GLN A 159 -17.87 63.55 75.98
N THR A 160 -18.65 64.17 75.08
CA THR A 160 -18.14 64.69 73.79
C THR A 160 -17.08 65.77 74.00
N THR A 161 -17.33 66.75 74.87
CA THR A 161 -16.35 67.81 75.20
C THR A 161 -15.08 67.22 75.81
N ALA A 162 -15.20 66.28 76.75
CA ALA A 162 -14.05 65.61 77.36
C ALA A 162 -13.21 64.80 76.35
N LEU A 163 -13.84 64.18 75.34
CA LEU A 163 -13.14 63.47 74.27
C LEU A 163 -12.40 64.43 73.32
N VAL A 164 -12.98 65.59 73.01
CA VAL A 164 -12.35 66.63 72.20
C VAL A 164 -11.11 67.19 72.91
N ASP A 165 -11.21 67.55 74.18
CA ASP A 165 -10.07 68.05 74.97
C ASP A 165 -8.96 66.99 75.09
N LYS A 166 -9.32 65.72 75.26
CA LYS A 166 -8.36 64.61 75.30
C LYS A 166 -7.67 64.38 73.94
N ALA A 167 -8.38 64.55 72.83
CA ALA A 167 -7.80 64.46 71.48
C ALA A 167 -6.85 65.63 71.20
N ILE A 168 -7.21 66.85 71.61
CA ILE A 168 -6.35 68.05 71.51
C ILE A 168 -5.06 67.87 72.34
N THR A 169 -5.20 67.36 73.56
CA THR A 169 -4.05 67.10 74.44
C THR A 169 -3.16 65.98 73.90
N GLY A 170 -3.74 64.92 73.34
CA GLY A 170 -3.02 63.82 72.71
C GLY A 170 -2.25 64.20 71.44
N LEU A 171 -2.75 65.21 70.70
CA LEU A 171 -2.04 65.77 69.54
C LEU A 171 -0.83 66.61 69.97
N SER A 172 -0.96 67.38 71.06
CA SER A 172 0.16 68.13 71.65
C SER A 172 1.28 67.22 72.15
N GLY A 173 0.96 65.99 72.60
CA GLY A 173 1.94 65.01 73.07
C GLY A 173 2.69 64.22 71.97
N LYS A 174 2.27 64.30 70.70
CA LYS A 174 2.94 63.68 69.54
C LYS A 174 3.72 64.67 68.68
N LEU A 175 3.66 65.97 69.02
CA LEU A 175 4.32 67.08 68.30
C LEU A 175 5.54 67.65 69.05
N HIS A 176 6.06 66.95 70.05
CA HIS A 176 7.37 67.18 70.66
C HIS A 176 8.31 66.01 70.37
#